data_AF-A0A444ZGS0-F1
#
_entry.id   AF-A0A444ZGS0-F1
#
_cell.length_a   1.000
_cell.length_b   1.000
_cell.length_c   1.000
_cell.angle_alpha   90.00
_cell.angle_beta   90.00
_cell.angle_gamma   90.00
#
_symmetry.space_group_name_H-M   'P 1'
#
loop_
_entity.id
_entity.type
_entity.pdbx_description
1 polymer ?
#
loop_
_entity_poly.entity_id
_entity_poly.type
_entity_poly.pdbx_seq_one_letter_code
_entity_poly.pdbx_strand_id
1 'polypeptide(L)' 'MIAGHYLIVQRWKPFFLSSENVVKKIAAWIRIPNLPIELYNYRFLWRVSSAIGTMLKIDKATSIHSRGSSL' A
#
# COMPACT_ATOMS: atom_id res chain seq x y z
N MET A 1 -3.17 -12.57 3.41
CA MET A 1 -2.34 -13.48 4.24
C MET A 1 -2.93 -14.86 4.10
N ILE A 2 -2.14 -15.87 3.75
CA ILE A 2 -2.61 -17.26 3.64
C ILE A 2 -1.80 -18.06 4.65
N ALA A 3 -2.47 -18.72 5.60
CA ALA A 3 -1.83 -19.50 6.66
C ALA A 3 -0.70 -18.75 7.41
N GLY A 4 -0.86 -17.45 7.69
CA GLY A 4 0.18 -16.65 8.36
C GLY A 4 1.29 -16.10 7.46
N HIS A 5 1.28 -16.45 6.16
CA HIS A 5 2.31 -16.01 5.22
C HIS A 5 1.83 -14.85 4.32
N TYR A 6 2.76 -13.94 4.02
CA TYR A 6 2.57 -12.91 3.02
C TYR A 6 2.76 -13.50 1.63
N LEU A 7 1.83 -13.18 0.73
CA LEU A 7 1.91 -13.60 -0.66
C LEU A 7 2.53 -12.46 -1.47
N ILE A 8 3.60 -12.75 -2.20
CA ILE A 8 4.14 -11.85 -3.21
C ILE A 8 3.49 -12.18 -4.54
N VAL A 9 2.85 -11.18 -5.15
CA VAL A 9 2.20 -11.33 -6.45
C VAL A 9 2.99 -10.54 -7.48
N GLN A 10 3.20 -11.14 -8.65
CA GLN A 10 3.84 -10.49 -9.79
C GLN A 10 3.02 -10.72 -11.07
N ARG A 11 3.24 -9.89 -12.07
CA ARG A 11 2.60 -10.08 -13.37
C ARG A 11 3.12 -11.37 -14.01
N TRP A 12 2.23 -12.11 -14.67
CA TRP A 12 2.58 -13.33 -15.37
C TRP A 12 3.67 -13.05 -16.41
N LYS A 13 4.64 -13.97 -16.49
CA LYS A 13 5.75 -13.93 -17.43
C LYS A 13 5.92 -15.34 -18.02
N PRO A 14 6.08 -15.49 -19.34
CA PRO A 14 6.43 -16.78 -19.93
C PRO A 14 7.80 -17.24 -19.42
N PHE A 15 7.97 -18.57 -19.27
CA PHE A 15 9.18 -19.20 -18.74
C PHE A 15 9.57 -18.76 -17.32
N PHE A 16 8.58 -18.58 -16.43
CA PHE A 16 8.84 -18.28 -15.02
C PHE A 16 9.49 -19.48 -14.31
N LEU A 17 10.75 -19.31 -13.90
CA LEU A 17 11.49 -20.24 -13.06
C LEU A 17 11.58 -19.68 -11.64
N SER A 18 10.92 -20.33 -10.69
CA SER A 18 10.88 -19.83 -9.29
C SER A 18 12.25 -19.82 -8.61
N SER A 19 13.16 -20.72 -8.99
CA SER A 19 14.50 -20.84 -8.42
C SER A 19 15.44 -19.70 -8.82
N GLU A 20 15.21 -19.10 -9.99
CA GLU A 20 16.04 -18.01 -10.53
C GLU A 20 15.41 -16.64 -10.29
N ASN A 21 14.16 -16.60 -9.81
CA ASN A 21 13.44 -15.35 -9.61
C ASN A 21 13.74 -14.77 -8.23
N VAL A 22 14.75 -13.90 -8.18
CA VAL A 22 15.01 -13.08 -6.98
C VAL A 22 14.09 -11.87 -7.01
N VAL A 23 13.14 -11.81 -6.07
CA VAL A 23 12.28 -10.64 -5.88
C VAL A 23 13.10 -9.48 -5.34
N LYS A 24 13.35 -8.47 -6.17
CA LYS A 24 14.14 -7.28 -5.78
C LYS A 24 13.32 -6.16 -5.15
N LYS A 25 12.04 -6.03 -5.52
CA LYS A 25 11.14 -4.97 -5.06
C LYS A 25 9.71 -5.51 -4.97
N ILE A 26 8.98 -5.07 -3.95
CA ILE A 26 7.56 -5.36 -3.76
C ILE A 26 6.78 -4.07 -3.62
N ALA A 27 5.53 -4.06 -4.09
CA ALA A 27 4.58 -3.01 -3.75
C ALA A 27 3.81 -3.44 -2.50
N ALA A 28 3.85 -2.63 -1.44
CA ALA A 28 3.14 -2.88 -0.21
C ALA A 28 2.17 -1.74 0.08
N TRP A 29 0.97 -2.09 0.56
CA TRP A 29 0.00 -1.11 1.07
C TRP A 29 0.27 -0.87 2.55
N ILE A 30 0.65 0.37 2.88
CA ILE A 30 0.92 0.77 4.26
C ILE A 30 -0.32 1.50 4.80
N ARG A 31 -0.80 1.06 5.96
CA ARG A 31 -1.85 1.75 6.72
C ARG A 31 -1.21 2.34 7.96
N ILE A 32 -1.44 3.63 8.20
CA ILE A 32 -1.02 4.32 9.42
C ILE A 32 -2.27 4.47 10.29
N PRO A 33 -2.51 3.57 11.26
CA PRO A 33 -3.67 3.69 12.14
C PRO A 33 -3.55 4.96 12.99
N ASN A 34 -4.69 5.58 13.29
CA ASN A 34 -4.78 6.76 14.15
C ASN A 34 -3.98 7.98 13.65
N LEU A 35 -3.75 8.11 12.34
CA LEU A 35 -3.17 9.33 11.79
C LEU A 35 -4.17 10.49 11.97
N PRO A 36 -3.81 11.58 12.68
CA PRO A 36 -4.65 12.76 12.81
C PRO A 36 -5.05 13.32 11.44
N ILE A 37 -6.28 13.84 11.33
CA ILE A 37 -6.85 14.30 10.05
C ILE A 37 -6.07 15.48 9.47
N GLU A 38 -5.46 16.30 10.31
CA GLU A 38 -4.62 17.45 9.95
C GLU A 38 -3.35 17.00 9.20
N LEU A 39 -2.88 15.78 9.49
CA LEU A 39 -1.73 15.16 8.84
C LEU A 39 -2.12 14.42 7.54
N TYR A 40 -3.40 14.31 7.21
CA TYR A 40 -3.89 13.72 5.95
C TYR A 40 -3.74 14.67 4.74
N ASN A 41 -2.62 15.39 4.69
CA ASN A 41 -2.28 16.25 3.55
C ASN A 41 -1.22 15.58 2.67
N TYR A 42 -1.26 15.91 1.37
CA TYR A 42 -0.38 15.30 0.38
C TYR A 42 1.12 15.44 0.73
N ARG A 43 1.54 16.60 1.27
CA ARG A 43 2.96 16.84 1.60
C ARG A 43 3.45 15.94 2.73
N PHE A 44 2.66 15.80 3.78
CA PHE A 44 2.98 14.93 4.91
C PHE A 44 3.03 13.46 4.47
N LEU A 45 1.97 12.99 3.80
CA LEU A 45 1.88 11.61 3.31
C LEU A 45 3.00 11.28 2.33
N TRP A 46 3.37 12.21 1.44
CA TRP A 46 4.52 12.07 0.55
C TRP A 46 5.82 11.91 1.35
N ARG A 47 6.11 12.81 2.29
CA ARG A 47 7.36 12.74 3.09
C ARG A 47 7.49 11.43 3.86
N VAL A 48 6.43 11.00 4.52
CA VAL A 48 6.44 9.73 5.27
C VAL A 48 6.60 8.54 4.32
N SER A 49 5.84 8.50 3.24
CA SER A 49 5.92 7.40 2.26
C SER A 49 7.30 7.33 1.59
N SER A 50 7.87 8.47 1.23
CA SER A 50 9.22 8.58 0.65
C SER A 50 10.34 8.16 1.61
N ALA A 51 10.14 8.36 2.92
CA ALA A 51 11.09 7.90 3.93
C ALA A 51 11.08 6.36 4.08
N ILE A 52 9.91 5.73 3.89
CA ILE A 52 9.78 4.27 3.95
C ILE A 52 10.26 3.61 2.65
N GLY A 53 10.00 4.24 1.50
CA GLY A 53 10.43 3.73 0.20
C GLY A 53 9.93 4.56 -0.97
N THR A 54 9.88 3.97 -2.16
CA THR A 54 9.32 4.67 -3.32
C THR A 54 7.80 4.73 -3.23
N MET A 55 7.25 5.92 -3.04
CA MET A 55 5.81 6.13 -3.04
C MET A 55 5.24 5.89 -4.45
N LEU A 56 4.34 4.91 -4.59
CA LEU A 56 3.69 4.61 -5.87
C LEU A 56 2.37 5.36 -6.04
N LYS A 57 1.56 5.42 -4.98
CA LYS A 57 0.24 6.06 -4.98
C LYS A 57 -0.20 6.39 -3.56
N ILE A 58 -0.88 7.53 -3.40
CA ILE A 58 -1.66 7.83 -2.18
C ILE A 58 -3.11 7.54 -2.51
N ASP A 59 -3.74 6.69 -1.71
CA ASP A 59 -5.18 6.51 -1.79
C ASP A 59 -5.87 7.67 -1.06
N LYS A 60 -6.60 8.50 -1.81
CA LYS A 60 -7.36 9.64 -1.26
C LYS A 60 -8.72 9.21 -0.71
N ALA A 61 -9.11 7.94 -0.89
CA ALA A 61 -10.42 7.43 -0.48
C ALA A 61 -10.47 7.10 1.02
N THR A 62 -10.48 8.12 1.85
CA THR A 62 -11.04 8.02 3.21
C THR A 62 -11.77 9.31 3.56
N SER A 63 -12.66 9.73 2.66
CA SER A 63 -13.68 10.70 3.02
C SER A 63 -14.74 9.98 3.85
N ILE A 64 -14.73 10.22 5.15
CA ILE A 64 -15.79 9.83 6.09
C ILE A 64 -17.16 10.38 5.64
N HIS A 65 -17.21 11.35 4.72
CA HIS A 65 -18.44 11.94 4.22
C HIS A 65 -19.33 11.05 3.34
N SER A 66 -18.89 9.86 2.90
CA SER A 66 -19.76 8.93 2.15
C SER A 66 -20.43 7.85 3.01
N ARG A 67 -20.16 7.81 4.33
CA ARG A 67 -20.88 6.97 5.30
C ARG A 67 -21.79 7.79 6.22
N GLY A 68 -22.40 8.83 5.68
CA GLY A 68 -23.57 9.48 6.27
C GLY A 68 -24.80 9.11 5.45
N SER A 69 -25.47 8.02 5.82
CA SER A 69 -26.92 7.79 5.71
C SER A 69 -27.20 6.29 5.63
N SER A 70 -27.49 5.68 6.77
CA SER A 70 -28.66 4.83 6.98
C SER A 70 -28.69 4.49 8.46
N LEU A 71 -29.62 5.14 9.17
CA LEU A 71 -30.24 4.59 10.37
C LEU A 71 -30.85 3.22 10.06
#